data_AF-A0A9N8HWE3-F1
#
_entry.id   AF-A0A9N8HWE3-F1
#
_cell.length_a   1.000
_cell.length_b   1.000
_cell.length_c   1.000
_cell.angle_alpha   90.00
_cell.angle_beta   90.00
_cell.angle_gamma   90.00
#
_symmetry.space_group_name_H-M   'P 1'
#
loop_
_entity.id
_entity.type
_entity.pdbx_description
1 polymer ?
#
loop_
_entity_poly.entity_id
_entity_poly.type
_entity_poly.pdbx_seq_one_letter_code
_entity_poly.pdbx_strand_id
1 'polypeptide(L)'
;MFSLHATVAQIISQNNDAVCLLRMKDYGRATTLFSSCVHALNVLVACSEDPNNGDMFLPDYQFFYCPLPAAARVSARSEEDLKGASHFVFEAPIWIAEGPDRTKTDTATSTATSTTQILNRLSFGIVYNAGLAFHIGALLHREVEPLDHTVFRKSLHKALQFYHGAFVLGHNSSSSSAPISAPGSMEALSIVNNQAHIYHLLGHYTGAQQCQEILMSHIMYAAGNSSSYDDGSRERMALYIDLFLHTATYSTRSAAAA
;
A
#
# COMPACT_ATOMS: atom_id res chain seq x y z
N MET A 1 3.61 -32.60 -6.65
CA MET A 1 2.63 -31.52 -6.85
C MET A 1 2.56 -30.74 -5.54
N PHE A 2 3.09 -29.52 -5.47
CA PHE A 2 2.91 -28.67 -4.28
C PHE A 2 1.44 -28.25 -4.22
N SER A 3 0.81 -28.38 -3.05
CA SER A 3 -0.55 -27.88 -2.86
C SER A 3 -0.53 -26.36 -3.01
N LEU A 4 -1.26 -25.81 -3.97
CA LEU A 4 -1.40 -24.37 -4.20
C LEU A 4 -1.78 -23.62 -2.92
N HIS A 5 -2.68 -24.22 -2.12
CA HIS A 5 -3.07 -23.71 -0.82
C HIS A 5 -1.88 -23.62 0.16
N ALA A 6 -1.00 -24.62 0.18
CA ALA A 6 0.20 -24.58 1.01
C ALA A 6 1.17 -23.50 0.54
N THR A 7 1.30 -23.30 -0.77
CA THR A 7 2.12 -22.21 -1.34
C THR A 7 1.55 -20.84 -0.95
N VAL A 8 0.25 -20.64 -1.04
CA VAL A 8 -0.39 -19.37 -0.66
C VAL A 8 -0.27 -19.11 0.84
N ALA A 9 -0.54 -20.11 1.68
CA ALA A 9 -0.37 -20.00 3.13
C ALA A 9 1.09 -19.66 3.50
N GLN A 10 2.06 -20.25 2.82
CA GLN A 10 3.48 -19.92 2.99
C GLN A 10 3.78 -18.46 2.61
N ILE A 11 3.25 -17.98 1.48
CA ILE A 11 3.42 -16.58 1.04
C ILE A 11 2.81 -15.62 2.09
N ILE A 12 1.63 -15.93 2.61
CA ILE A 12 0.96 -15.11 3.64
C ILE A 12 1.78 -15.08 4.93
N SER A 13 2.27 -16.24 5.38
CA SER A 13 3.15 -16.34 6.55
C SER A 13 4.39 -15.48 6.37
N GLN A 14 5.07 -15.58 5.22
CA GLN A 14 6.26 -14.78 4.92
C GLN A 14 5.96 -13.28 4.84
N ASN A 15 4.83 -12.89 4.26
CA ASN A 15 4.38 -11.49 4.26
C ASN A 15 4.23 -10.98 5.71
N ASN A 16 3.55 -11.73 6.56
CA ASN A 16 3.27 -11.32 7.93
C ASN A 16 4.55 -11.30 8.80
N ASP A 17 5.48 -12.22 8.57
CA ASP A 17 6.82 -12.17 9.16
C ASP A 17 7.58 -10.92 8.72
N ALA A 18 7.45 -10.52 7.45
CA ALA A 18 8.05 -9.30 6.92
C ALA A 18 7.42 -8.04 7.53
N VAL A 19 6.10 -8.04 7.76
CA VAL A 19 5.41 -6.98 8.50
C VAL A 19 5.94 -6.88 9.94
N CYS A 20 6.16 -8.02 10.63
CA CYS A 20 6.79 -8.03 11.95
C CYS A 20 8.20 -7.43 11.90
N LEU A 21 9.01 -7.76 10.90
CA LEU A 21 10.35 -7.18 10.71
C LEU A 21 10.28 -5.66 10.49
N LEU A 22 9.33 -5.15 9.70
CA LEU A 22 9.11 -3.70 9.56
C LEU A 22 8.80 -3.04 10.90
N ARG A 23 7.92 -3.66 11.71
CA ARG A 23 7.56 -3.15 13.04
C ARG A 23 8.76 -3.16 14.00
N MET A 24 9.65 -4.14 13.85
CA MET A 24 10.91 -4.25 14.60
C MET A 24 12.04 -3.41 14.02
N LYS A 25 11.79 -2.61 12.96
CA LYS A 25 12.78 -1.76 12.28
C LYS A 25 13.91 -2.53 11.59
N ASP A 26 13.70 -3.80 11.24
CA ASP A 26 14.64 -4.61 10.49
C ASP A 26 14.33 -4.53 8.98
N TYR A 27 14.58 -3.35 8.40
CA TYR A 27 14.18 -3.03 7.03
C TYR A 27 14.93 -3.83 5.97
N GLY A 28 16.20 -4.17 6.22
CA GLY A 28 16.99 -5.00 5.31
C GLY A 28 16.40 -6.41 5.16
N ARG A 29 16.02 -7.04 6.28
CA ARG A 29 15.38 -8.35 6.24
C ARG A 29 13.93 -8.26 5.75
N ALA A 30 13.20 -7.21 6.12
CA ALA A 30 11.85 -6.99 5.63
C ALA A 30 11.81 -6.84 4.09
N THR A 31 12.64 -5.98 3.50
CA THR A 31 12.71 -5.79 2.04
C THR A 31 13.08 -7.07 1.31
N THR A 32 14.00 -7.86 1.86
CA THR A 32 14.36 -9.18 1.33
C THR A 32 13.16 -10.11 1.32
N LEU A 33 12.46 -10.23 2.45
CA LEU A 33 11.34 -11.17 2.60
C LEU A 33 10.12 -10.75 1.75
N PHE A 34 9.82 -9.45 1.65
CA PHE A 34 8.80 -8.97 0.72
C PHE A 34 9.17 -9.22 -0.74
N SER A 35 10.44 -9.06 -1.12
CA SER A 35 10.90 -9.37 -2.48
C SER A 35 10.72 -10.85 -2.80
N SER A 36 10.99 -11.74 -1.82
CA SER A 36 10.70 -13.17 -1.94
C SER A 36 9.20 -13.46 -2.09
N CYS A 37 8.34 -12.77 -1.34
CA CYS A 37 6.88 -12.90 -1.45
C CYS A 37 6.40 -12.49 -2.85
N VAL A 38 6.86 -11.34 -3.37
CA VAL A 38 6.51 -10.88 -4.73
C VAL A 38 6.98 -11.89 -5.78
N HIS A 39 8.18 -12.44 -5.65
CA HIS A 39 8.69 -13.44 -6.58
C HIS A 39 7.84 -14.73 -6.55
N ALA A 40 7.54 -15.25 -5.36
CA ALA A 40 6.70 -16.44 -5.19
C ALA A 40 5.29 -16.24 -5.73
N LEU A 41 4.72 -15.04 -5.53
CA LEU A 41 3.44 -14.65 -6.08
C LEU A 41 3.44 -14.58 -7.61
N ASN A 42 4.49 -14.01 -8.23
CA ASN A 42 4.60 -13.99 -9.70
C ASN A 42 4.65 -15.41 -10.30
N VAL A 43 5.35 -16.33 -9.64
CA VAL A 43 5.37 -17.75 -10.03
C VAL A 43 3.98 -18.35 -9.89
N LEU A 44 3.29 -18.07 -8.78
CA LEU A 44 1.94 -18.56 -8.51
C LEU A 44 0.93 -18.09 -9.57
N VAL A 45 0.95 -16.79 -9.91
CA VAL A 45 0.07 -16.21 -10.93
C VAL A 45 0.32 -16.86 -12.29
N ALA A 46 1.59 -17.00 -12.70
CA ALA A 46 1.94 -17.66 -13.96
C ALA A 46 1.46 -19.12 -14.04
N CYS A 47 1.50 -19.86 -12.91
CA CYS A 47 0.97 -21.23 -12.84
C CYS A 47 -0.57 -21.30 -12.84
N SER A 48 -1.24 -20.22 -12.41
CA SER A 48 -2.71 -20.16 -12.32
C SER A 48 -3.38 -19.85 -13.66
N GLU A 49 -2.64 -19.30 -14.63
CA GLU A 49 -3.12 -18.99 -15.99
C GLU A 49 -3.06 -20.20 -16.94
N ASP A 50 -2.57 -21.37 -16.48
CA ASP A 50 -2.55 -22.60 -17.27
C ASP A 50 -3.98 -23.16 -17.41
N PRO A 51 -4.54 -23.27 -18.63
CA PRO A 51 -5.91 -23.76 -18.86
C PRO A 51 -6.12 -25.23 -18.45
N ASN A 52 -5.06 -25.98 -18.14
CA ASN A 52 -5.14 -27.36 -17.65
C ASN A 52 -5.25 -27.46 -16.11
N ASN A 53 -5.09 -26.34 -15.39
CA ASN A 53 -5.31 -26.29 -13.95
C ASN A 53 -6.81 -26.04 -13.70
N GLY A 54 -7.58 -27.12 -13.54
CA GLY A 54 -9.03 -27.08 -13.27
C GLY A 54 -9.40 -26.22 -12.05
N ASP A 55 -10.68 -25.83 -11.97
CA ASP A 55 -11.26 -24.88 -11.01
C ASP A 55 -10.64 -24.98 -9.60
N MET A 56 -9.71 -24.05 -9.35
CA MET A 56 -8.96 -23.93 -8.10
C MET A 56 -9.83 -23.20 -7.08
N PHE A 57 -9.87 -23.70 -5.85
CA PHE A 57 -10.51 -23.01 -4.72
C PHE A 57 -9.44 -22.46 -3.79
N LEU A 58 -9.37 -21.14 -3.67
CA LEU A 58 -8.60 -20.45 -2.63
C LEU A 58 -9.56 -19.86 -1.58
N PRO A 59 -9.17 -19.82 -0.30
CA PRO A 59 -9.93 -19.08 0.69
C PRO A 59 -9.88 -17.58 0.38
N ASP A 60 -10.93 -16.86 0.79
CA ASP A 60 -10.92 -15.39 0.75
C ASP A 60 -9.94 -14.85 1.79
N TYR A 61 -9.44 -13.63 1.61
CA TYR A 61 -8.46 -13.01 2.51
C TYR A 61 -8.96 -11.68 3.06
N GLN A 62 -8.62 -11.42 4.32
CA GLN A 62 -8.92 -10.17 5.01
C GLN A 62 -7.65 -9.37 5.24
N PHE A 63 -7.74 -8.05 5.07
CA PHE A 63 -6.64 -7.11 5.27
C PHE A 63 -6.84 -6.34 6.56
N PHE A 64 -5.79 -6.27 7.36
CA PHE A 64 -5.75 -5.51 8.60
C PHE A 64 -4.59 -4.52 8.52
N TYR A 65 -4.90 -3.23 8.58
CA TYR A 65 -3.88 -2.19 8.65
C TYR A 65 -3.21 -2.22 10.00
N CYS A 66 -1.89 -2.44 10.00
CA CYS A 66 -1.08 -2.47 11.20
C CYS A 66 -0.27 -1.19 11.29
N PRO A 67 -0.76 -0.12 11.95
CA PRO A 67 0.01 1.11 12.10
C PRO A 67 1.36 0.78 12.75
N LEU A 68 2.43 1.31 12.18
CA LEU A 68 3.74 1.20 12.82
C LEU A 68 3.72 1.92 14.18
N PRO A 69 4.43 1.42 15.21
CA PRO A 69 4.49 2.08 16.51
C PRO A 69 4.89 3.56 16.38
N ALA A 70 4.40 4.45 17.24
CA ALA A 70 4.71 5.89 17.16
C ALA A 70 6.23 6.18 17.19
N ALA A 71 7.04 5.30 17.80
CA ALA A 71 8.50 5.38 17.81
C ALA A 71 9.17 4.95 16.49
N ALA A 72 8.43 4.34 15.56
CA ALA A 72 8.85 3.98 14.20
C ALA A 72 8.46 5.03 13.15
N ARG A 73 7.76 6.10 13.56
CA ARG A 73 7.55 7.30 12.74
C ARG A 73 8.89 7.83 12.27
N VAL A 74 9.21 7.57 11.01
CA VAL A 74 10.31 8.26 10.35
C VAL A 74 9.75 9.63 9.98
N SER A 75 10.07 10.62 10.81
CA SER A 75 9.71 12.04 10.70
C SER A 75 8.49 12.51 11.50
N ALA A 76 8.70 12.70 12.80
CA ALA A 76 8.51 14.05 13.33
C ALA A 76 9.90 14.70 13.41
N ARG A 77 10.45 15.16 12.27
CA ARG A 77 11.65 16.00 12.27
C ARG A 77 11.28 17.44 12.62
N SER A 78 12.24 18.17 13.18
CA SER A 78 12.10 19.54 13.67
C SER A 78 11.49 20.47 12.62
N GLU A 79 10.82 21.54 13.07
CA GLU A 79 10.21 22.58 12.24
C GLU A 79 11.11 23.16 11.14
N GLU A 80 12.43 22.97 11.22
CA GLU A 80 13.40 23.43 10.23
C GLU A 80 13.59 22.46 9.04
N ASP A 81 13.53 21.15 9.24
CA ASP A 81 13.55 20.15 8.15
C ASP A 81 12.21 20.10 7.38
N LEU A 82 11.12 20.52 8.05
CA LEU A 82 9.78 20.67 7.47
C LEU A 82 9.67 21.84 6.48
N LYS A 83 10.67 22.73 6.38
CA LYS A 83 10.64 23.85 5.43
C LYS A 83 10.68 23.42 3.96
N GLY A 84 10.91 22.14 3.65
CA GLY A 84 10.98 21.65 2.27
C GLY A 84 10.26 20.34 1.93
N ALA A 85 9.88 19.49 2.91
CA ALA A 85 9.26 18.20 2.63
C ALA A 85 7.77 18.19 3.04
N SER A 86 6.88 18.35 2.07
CA SER A 86 5.42 18.50 2.24
C SER A 86 4.64 17.18 2.29
N HIS A 87 5.32 16.05 2.40
CA HIS A 87 4.68 14.74 2.31
C HIS A 87 5.15 13.87 3.47
N PHE A 88 4.20 13.29 4.20
CA PHE A 88 4.48 12.27 5.20
C PHE A 88 4.41 10.89 4.55
N VAL A 89 4.96 9.87 5.20
CA VAL A 89 4.80 8.47 4.74
C VAL A 89 3.59 7.88 5.45
N PHE A 90 2.69 7.26 4.69
CA PHE A 90 1.70 6.36 5.28
C PHE A 90 2.36 5.06 5.71
N GLU A 91 2.65 4.96 6.99
CA GLU A 91 3.35 3.85 7.63
C GLU A 91 2.37 2.80 8.20
N ALA A 92 1.54 2.23 7.33
CA ALA A 92 0.54 1.24 7.72
C ALA A 92 0.65 -0.02 6.86
N PRO A 93 1.62 -0.91 7.12
CA PRO A 93 1.67 -2.20 6.43
C PRO A 93 0.39 -3.00 6.60
N ILE A 94 0.09 -3.81 5.59
CA ILE A 94 -1.09 -4.67 5.52
C ILE A 94 -0.73 -6.04 6.09
N TRP A 95 -1.39 -6.42 7.17
CA TRP A 95 -1.43 -7.79 7.65
C TRP A 95 -2.51 -8.56 6.89
N ILE A 96 -2.18 -9.76 6.43
CA ILE A 96 -3.09 -10.59 5.65
C ILE A 96 -3.47 -11.80 6.49
N ALA A 97 -4.77 -12.01 6.70
CA ALA A 97 -5.29 -13.20 7.36
C ALA A 97 -6.20 -13.99 6.42
N GLU A 98 -6.23 -15.30 6.61
CA GLU A 98 -7.24 -16.16 6.00
C GLU A 98 -8.63 -15.72 6.49
N GLY A 99 -9.54 -15.51 5.56
CA GLY A 99 -10.94 -15.22 5.86
C GLY A 99 -11.67 -16.45 6.41
N PRO A 100 -12.86 -16.26 6.99
CA PRO A 100 -13.66 -17.37 7.49
C PRO A 100 -13.97 -18.37 6.36
N ASP A 101 -13.84 -19.66 6.68
CA ASP A 101 -14.09 -20.77 5.77
C ASP A 101 -15.55 -20.79 5.30
N ARG A 102 -15.80 -20.24 4.11
CA ARG A 102 -17.15 -20.11 3.52
C ARG A 102 -17.80 -21.48 3.25
N THR A 103 -17.05 -22.58 3.33
CA THR A 103 -17.59 -23.94 3.16
C THR A 103 -18.44 -24.41 4.36
N LYS A 104 -18.39 -23.71 5.50
CA LYS A 104 -19.10 -24.10 6.74
C LYS A 104 -20.32 -23.25 7.10
N THR A 105 -20.63 -22.20 6.34
CA THR A 105 -21.79 -21.32 6.61
C THR A 105 -22.86 -21.49 5.54
N ASP A 106 -24.00 -22.03 5.98
CA ASP A 106 -25.19 -22.34 5.21
C ASP A 106 -25.72 -21.19 4.34
N THR A 107 -26.21 -21.59 3.15
CA THR A 107 -27.30 -21.01 2.36
C THR A 107 -27.59 -19.50 2.52
N ALA A 108 -26.95 -18.66 1.71
CA ALA A 108 -27.56 -17.51 1.01
C ALA A 108 -26.51 -16.75 0.19
N THR A 109 -26.63 -16.80 -1.15
CA THR A 109 -26.07 -15.77 -2.07
C THR A 109 -24.59 -15.38 -1.90
N SER A 110 -23.68 -16.32 -1.64
CA SER A 110 -22.24 -16.05 -1.81
C SER A 110 -21.90 -16.08 -3.30
N THR A 111 -21.78 -14.92 -3.92
CA THR A 111 -21.11 -14.81 -5.23
C THR A 111 -19.73 -15.44 -5.11
N ALA A 112 -19.48 -16.49 -5.90
CA ALA A 112 -18.17 -17.14 -5.94
C ALA A 112 -17.13 -16.09 -6.38
N THR A 113 -16.24 -15.69 -5.47
CA THR A 113 -15.10 -14.83 -5.79
C THR A 113 -14.13 -15.66 -6.62
N SER A 114 -13.78 -15.19 -7.82
CA SER A 114 -12.92 -15.98 -8.69
C SER A 114 -11.51 -16.08 -8.12
N THR A 115 -10.80 -17.18 -8.40
CA THR A 115 -9.40 -17.35 -8.00
C THR A 115 -8.51 -16.19 -8.46
N THR A 116 -8.78 -15.64 -9.64
CA THR A 116 -8.13 -14.42 -10.14
C THR A 116 -8.37 -13.20 -9.22
N GLN A 117 -9.60 -13.00 -8.74
CA GLN A 117 -9.89 -11.90 -7.80
C GLN A 117 -9.16 -12.11 -6.47
N ILE A 118 -9.15 -13.33 -5.94
CA ILE A 118 -8.44 -13.67 -4.69
C ILE A 118 -6.93 -13.42 -4.84
N LEU A 119 -6.35 -13.84 -5.95
CA LEU A 119 -4.94 -13.61 -6.27
C LEU A 119 -4.64 -12.12 -6.47
N ASN A 120 -5.51 -11.35 -7.12
CA ASN A 120 -5.34 -9.91 -7.28
C ASN A 120 -5.36 -9.18 -5.93
N ARG A 121 -6.26 -9.57 -5.03
CA ARG A 121 -6.29 -9.06 -3.65
C ARG A 121 -4.97 -9.37 -2.94
N LEU A 122 -4.57 -10.64 -2.89
CA LEU A 122 -3.32 -11.06 -2.26
C LEU A 122 -2.12 -10.30 -2.84
N SER A 123 -2.11 -10.14 -4.16
CA SER A 123 -1.08 -9.41 -4.89
C SER A 123 -1.01 -7.95 -4.46
N PHE A 124 -2.15 -7.28 -4.35
CA PHE A 124 -2.21 -5.90 -3.87
C PHE A 124 -1.52 -5.74 -2.51
N GLY A 125 -1.88 -6.57 -1.52
CA GLY A 125 -1.35 -6.43 -0.16
C GLY A 125 0.18 -6.62 -0.10
N ILE A 126 0.69 -7.64 -0.79
CA ILE A 126 2.12 -7.96 -0.84
C ILE A 126 2.90 -6.87 -1.57
N VAL A 127 2.40 -6.43 -2.74
CA VAL A 127 3.06 -5.42 -3.57
C VAL A 127 3.06 -4.07 -2.86
N TYR A 128 1.97 -3.69 -2.19
CA TYR A 128 1.91 -2.49 -1.35
C TYR A 128 2.97 -2.54 -0.24
N ASN A 129 3.02 -3.64 0.51
CA ASN A 129 3.99 -3.80 1.59
C ASN A 129 5.44 -3.77 1.11
N ALA A 130 5.73 -4.36 -0.06
CA ALA A 130 7.04 -4.25 -0.70
C ALA A 130 7.39 -2.79 -0.99
N GLY A 131 6.46 -2.02 -1.58
CA GLY A 131 6.62 -0.59 -1.82
C GLY A 131 6.94 0.19 -0.54
N LEU A 132 6.18 -0.08 0.53
CA LEU A 132 6.39 0.54 1.84
C LEU A 132 7.75 0.20 2.45
N ALA A 133 8.17 -1.05 2.38
CA ALA A 133 9.45 -1.50 2.92
C ALA A 133 10.64 -0.83 2.21
N PHE A 134 10.62 -0.76 0.87
CA PHE A 134 11.66 -0.07 0.10
C PHE A 134 11.66 1.44 0.35
N HIS A 135 10.47 2.04 0.54
CA HIS A 135 10.34 3.48 0.84
C HIS A 135 10.94 3.82 2.20
N ILE A 136 10.50 3.16 3.28
CA ILE A 136 10.99 3.40 4.64
C ILE A 136 12.47 3.03 4.75
N GLY A 137 12.88 1.91 4.15
CA GLY A 137 14.28 1.49 4.11
C GLY A 137 15.19 2.55 3.46
N ALA A 138 14.75 3.18 2.37
CA ALA A 138 15.49 4.26 1.72
C ALA A 138 15.62 5.49 2.62
N LEU A 139 14.53 5.90 3.28
CA LEU A 139 14.53 7.06 4.17
C LEU A 139 15.52 6.89 5.32
N LEU A 140 15.61 5.70 5.89
CA LEU A 140 16.51 5.42 7.00
C LEU A 140 17.97 5.24 6.57
N HIS A 141 18.21 4.66 5.39
CA HIS A 141 19.56 4.61 4.82
C HIS A 141 20.15 6.02 4.67
N ARG A 142 19.33 7.01 4.30
CA ARG A 142 19.76 8.41 4.22
C ARG A 142 20.19 8.99 5.57
N GLU A 143 19.62 8.51 6.68
CA GLU A 143 19.97 8.98 8.03
C GLU A 143 21.27 8.36 8.55
N VAL A 144 21.50 7.08 8.24
CA VAL A 144 22.64 6.31 8.77
C VAL A 144 23.88 6.47 7.88
N GLU A 145 23.72 6.45 6.56
CA GLU A 145 24.83 6.52 5.58
C GLU A 145 24.50 7.52 4.47
N PRO A 146 24.70 8.83 4.70
CA PRO A 146 24.30 9.89 3.78
C PRO A 146 25.09 9.94 2.46
N LEU A 147 26.13 9.11 2.29
CA LEU A 147 27.06 9.18 1.16
C LEU A 147 26.63 8.33 -0.07
N ASP A 148 25.85 7.25 0.12
CA ASP A 148 25.41 6.41 -1.03
C ASP A 148 24.05 6.87 -1.59
N HIS A 149 24.09 7.99 -2.32
CA HIS A 149 22.93 8.48 -3.07
C HIS A 149 22.41 7.48 -4.12
N THR A 150 23.22 6.52 -4.54
CA THR A 150 22.84 5.54 -5.57
C THR A 150 21.88 4.51 -4.99
N VAL A 151 22.19 3.95 -3.82
CA VAL A 151 21.32 2.98 -3.12
C VAL A 151 20.01 3.63 -2.69
N PHE A 152 20.07 4.86 -2.18
CA PHE A 152 18.89 5.66 -1.85
C PHE A 152 17.97 5.82 -3.06
N ARG A 153 18.48 6.34 -4.18
CA ARG A 153 17.68 6.56 -5.40
C ARG A 153 17.14 5.25 -5.95
N LYS A 154 17.93 4.18 -6.02
CA LYS A 154 17.49 2.86 -6.50
C LYS A 154 16.33 2.31 -5.66
N SER A 155 16.41 2.44 -4.34
CA SER A 155 15.36 1.97 -3.43
C SER A 155 14.06 2.75 -3.60
N LEU A 156 14.14 4.08 -3.75
CA LEU A 156 12.99 4.92 -4.06
C LEU A 156 12.33 4.59 -5.41
N HIS A 157 13.11 4.32 -6.47
CA HIS A 157 12.55 3.91 -7.76
C HIS A 157 11.85 2.54 -7.67
N LYS A 158 12.39 1.59 -6.92
CA LYS A 158 11.72 0.31 -6.65
C LYS A 158 10.39 0.51 -5.90
N ALA A 159 10.40 1.38 -4.88
CA ALA A 159 9.17 1.72 -4.15
C ALA A 159 8.09 2.30 -5.07
N LEU A 160 8.45 3.23 -5.98
CA LEU A 160 7.53 3.76 -6.99
C LEU A 160 6.94 2.68 -7.90
N GLN A 161 7.77 1.73 -8.37
CA GLN A 161 7.31 0.62 -9.21
C GLN A 161 6.29 -0.26 -8.47
N PHE A 162 6.55 -0.58 -7.22
CA PHE A 162 5.63 -1.36 -6.40
C PHE A 162 4.33 -0.59 -6.12
N TYR A 163 4.40 0.68 -5.74
CA TYR A 163 3.20 1.49 -5.53
C TYR A 163 2.35 1.62 -6.80
N HIS A 164 2.98 1.78 -7.96
CA HIS A 164 2.26 1.79 -9.23
C HIS A 164 1.58 0.44 -9.51
N GLY A 165 2.30 -0.68 -9.28
CA GLY A 165 1.72 -2.02 -9.40
C GLY A 165 0.55 -2.26 -8.46
N ALA A 166 0.67 -1.85 -7.19
CA ALA A 166 -0.41 -1.92 -6.21
C ALA A 166 -1.63 -1.09 -6.64
N PHE A 167 -1.41 0.12 -7.15
CA PHE A 167 -2.50 0.98 -7.63
C PHE A 167 -3.31 0.31 -8.76
N VAL A 168 -2.60 -0.29 -9.73
CA VAL A 168 -3.22 -1.00 -10.86
C VAL A 168 -3.97 -2.24 -10.40
N LEU A 169 -3.37 -3.06 -9.53
CA LEU A 169 -4.02 -4.24 -8.95
C LEU A 169 -5.27 -3.88 -8.14
N GLY A 170 -5.21 -2.79 -7.38
CA GLY A 170 -6.31 -2.31 -6.56
C GLY A 170 -7.47 -1.73 -7.37
N HIS A 171 -7.19 -1.12 -8.53
CA HIS A 171 -8.22 -0.64 -9.47
C HIS A 171 -8.86 -1.78 -10.27
N ASN A 172 -8.07 -2.77 -10.68
CA ASN A 172 -8.53 -3.89 -11.51
C ASN A 172 -9.18 -5.04 -10.71
N SER A 173 -9.11 -4.99 -9.38
CA SER A 173 -9.82 -5.94 -8.49
C SER A 173 -11.31 -5.61 -8.45
N SER A 174 -12.01 -5.86 -9.55
CA SER A 174 -13.45 -5.66 -9.72
C SER A 174 -14.24 -6.82 -9.12
N SER A 175 -14.39 -6.84 -7.79
CA SER A 175 -15.54 -7.50 -7.17
C SER A 175 -16.71 -6.52 -7.12
N SER A 176 -17.93 -7.03 -7.28
CA SER A 176 -19.19 -6.29 -7.28
C SER A 176 -19.47 -5.58 -5.95
N SER A 177 -18.88 -4.39 -5.76
CA SER A 177 -19.43 -3.22 -5.04
C SER A 177 -18.39 -2.12 -4.81
N ALA A 178 -17.08 -2.40 -4.81
CA ALA A 178 -16.00 -1.39 -4.82
C ALA A 178 -14.62 -2.02 -5.09
N PRO A 179 -13.78 -1.42 -5.96
CA PRO A 179 -12.36 -1.80 -6.08
C PRO A 179 -11.59 -1.58 -4.76
N ILE A 180 -10.53 -2.38 -4.51
CA ILE A 180 -9.68 -2.26 -3.31
C ILE A 180 -9.04 -0.87 -3.22
N SER A 181 -8.62 -0.32 -4.36
CA SER A 181 -8.13 1.06 -4.48
C SER A 181 -9.14 1.95 -5.18
N ALA A 182 -10.42 1.82 -4.85
CA ALA A 182 -11.44 2.72 -5.38
C ALA A 182 -11.08 4.19 -5.09
N PRO A 183 -11.54 5.13 -5.93
CA PRO A 183 -11.50 6.55 -5.60
C PRO A 183 -12.01 6.80 -4.18
N GLY A 184 -11.24 7.56 -3.39
CA GLY A 184 -11.54 7.83 -1.98
C GLY A 184 -11.24 6.73 -0.96
N SER A 185 -10.77 5.55 -1.37
CA SER A 185 -10.26 4.52 -0.44
C SER A 185 -8.97 4.98 0.26
N MET A 186 -8.75 4.54 1.51
CA MET A 186 -7.53 4.82 2.27
C MET A 186 -6.29 4.26 1.57
N GLU A 187 -6.46 3.12 0.90
CA GLU A 187 -5.51 2.43 0.05
C GLU A 187 -4.99 3.33 -1.05
N ALA A 188 -5.90 3.85 -1.88
CA ALA A 188 -5.55 4.71 -3.00
C ALA A 188 -4.87 6.00 -2.51
N LEU A 189 -5.39 6.60 -1.44
CA LEU A 189 -4.82 7.81 -0.84
C LEU A 189 -3.40 7.55 -0.31
N SER A 190 -3.18 6.42 0.37
CA SER A 190 -1.87 6.07 0.91
C SER A 190 -0.82 5.86 -0.19
N ILE A 191 -1.21 5.16 -1.26
CA ILE A 191 -0.35 4.90 -2.41
C ILE A 191 0.02 6.21 -3.10
N VAL A 192 -0.95 7.04 -3.43
CA VAL A 192 -0.73 8.29 -4.17
C VAL A 192 0.09 9.28 -3.33
N ASN A 193 -0.17 9.39 -2.03
CA ASN A 193 0.64 10.21 -1.15
C ASN A 193 2.09 9.70 -1.05
N ASN A 194 2.29 8.40 -0.89
CA ASN A 194 3.64 7.83 -0.81
C ASN A 194 4.40 7.99 -2.14
N GLN A 195 3.71 7.89 -3.29
CA GLN A 195 4.29 8.24 -4.60
C GLN A 195 4.68 9.72 -4.68
N ALA A 196 3.81 10.64 -4.25
CA ALA A 196 4.09 12.08 -4.21
C ALA A 196 5.35 12.37 -3.38
N HIS A 197 5.46 11.75 -2.20
CA HIS A 197 6.64 11.87 -1.34
C HIS A 197 7.90 11.41 -2.05
N ILE A 198 7.87 10.25 -2.72
CA ILE A 198 9.05 9.73 -3.42
C ILE A 198 9.44 10.63 -4.60
N TYR A 199 8.48 11.08 -5.41
CA TYR A 199 8.76 12.00 -6.51
C TYR A 199 9.43 13.28 -6.02
N HIS A 200 8.97 13.82 -4.88
CA HIS A 200 9.59 14.98 -4.25
C HIS A 200 11.05 14.71 -3.84
N LEU A 201 11.31 13.58 -3.16
CA LEU A 201 12.66 13.18 -2.75
C LEU A 201 13.61 12.94 -3.92
N LEU A 202 13.09 12.55 -5.08
CA LEU A 202 13.87 12.36 -6.30
C LEU A 202 14.07 13.66 -7.10
N GLY A 203 13.40 14.75 -6.73
CA GLY A 203 13.42 16.04 -7.43
C GLY A 203 12.48 16.11 -8.64
N HIS A 204 11.53 15.18 -8.75
CA HIS A 204 10.58 15.09 -9.86
C HIS A 204 9.29 15.84 -9.52
N TYR A 205 9.36 17.17 -9.39
CA TYR A 205 8.28 17.98 -8.84
C TYR A 205 6.97 17.93 -9.64
N THR A 206 7.04 17.83 -10.97
CA THR A 206 5.84 17.67 -11.81
C THR A 206 5.08 16.37 -11.48
N GLY A 207 5.81 15.27 -11.25
CA GLY A 207 5.20 14.00 -10.85
C GLY A 207 4.59 14.08 -9.45
N ALA A 208 5.27 14.75 -8.52
CA ALA A 208 4.74 15.00 -7.17
C ALA A 208 3.44 15.82 -7.22
N GLN A 209 3.38 16.88 -8.04
CA GLN A 209 2.18 17.70 -8.23
C GLN A 209 1.02 16.90 -8.82
N GLN A 210 1.28 16.07 -9.84
CA GLN A 210 0.24 15.19 -10.41
C GLN A 210 -0.33 14.24 -9.35
N CYS A 211 0.53 13.65 -8.51
CA CYS A 211 0.06 12.84 -7.39
C CYS A 211 -0.76 13.67 -6.39
N GLN A 212 -0.40 14.93 -6.11
CA GLN A 212 -1.20 15.80 -5.24
C GLN A 212 -2.59 16.08 -5.82
N GLU A 213 -2.69 16.35 -7.12
CA GLU A 213 -3.97 16.57 -7.81
C GLU A 213 -4.86 15.31 -7.75
N ILE A 214 -4.27 14.12 -7.95
CA ILE A 214 -4.98 12.84 -7.81
C ILE A 214 -5.42 12.63 -6.35
N LEU A 215 -4.50 12.82 -5.39
CA LEU A 215 -4.79 12.68 -3.96
C LEU A 215 -5.95 13.59 -3.57
N MET A 216 -5.96 14.81 -4.09
CA MET A 216 -7.04 15.76 -3.87
C MET A 216 -8.37 15.30 -4.46
N SER A 217 -8.36 14.82 -5.69
CA SER A 217 -9.56 14.25 -6.31
C SER A 217 -10.16 13.11 -5.47
N HIS A 218 -9.30 12.22 -4.95
CA HIS A 218 -9.72 11.12 -4.09
C HIS A 218 -10.29 11.60 -2.74
N ILE A 219 -9.67 12.61 -2.10
CA ILE A 219 -10.17 13.21 -0.86
C ILE A 219 -11.55 13.84 -1.08
N MET A 220 -11.69 14.63 -2.15
CA MET A 220 -12.97 15.27 -2.49
C MET A 220 -14.07 14.25 -2.79
N TYR A 221 -13.72 13.17 -3.49
CA TYR A 221 -14.63 12.06 -3.75
C TYR A 221 -15.08 11.36 -2.45
N ALA A 222 -14.14 11.06 -1.54
CA ALA A 222 -14.45 10.45 -0.26
C ALA A 222 -15.34 11.34 0.61
N ALA A 223 -15.05 12.64 0.66
CA ALA A 223 -15.83 13.65 1.37
C ALA A 223 -17.24 13.82 0.79
N GLY A 224 -17.38 13.78 -0.54
CA GLY A 224 -18.68 13.91 -1.22
C GLY A 224 -19.58 12.68 -1.03
N ASN A 225 -19.00 11.50 -0.84
CA ASN A 225 -19.73 10.24 -0.64
C ASN A 225 -20.00 9.89 0.83
N SER A 226 -19.58 10.70 1.81
CA SER A 226 -19.77 10.42 3.25
C SER A 226 -21.19 10.75 3.76
N SER A 227 -22.23 10.38 3.01
CA SER A 227 -23.63 10.74 3.30
C SER A 227 -24.25 10.00 4.49
N SER A 228 -23.55 9.03 5.09
CA SER A 228 -23.96 8.36 6.33
C SER A 228 -23.05 8.79 7.49
N TYR A 229 -23.59 9.59 8.42
CA TYR A 229 -22.94 10.00 9.66
C TYR A 229 -22.88 8.82 10.66
N ASP A 230 -22.05 7.80 10.38
CA ASP A 230 -21.56 6.91 11.42
C ASP A 230 -20.20 7.41 11.94
N ASP A 231 -19.84 7.02 13.17
CA ASP A 231 -18.60 7.50 13.82
C ASP A 231 -17.33 7.13 13.03
N GLY A 232 -17.34 6.01 12.29
CA GLY A 232 -16.23 5.61 11.42
C GLY A 232 -16.06 6.49 10.18
N SER A 233 -17.12 7.16 9.72
CA SER A 233 -17.07 8.14 8.62
C SER A 233 -16.52 9.49 9.10
N ARG A 234 -16.72 9.85 10.37
CA ARG A 234 -16.14 11.05 11.00
C ARG A 234 -14.63 10.94 11.20
N GLU A 235 -14.13 9.80 11.67
CA GLU A 235 -12.69 9.58 11.82
C GLU A 235 -11.97 9.59 10.46
N ARG A 236 -12.56 8.93 9.45
CA ARG A 236 -12.05 8.98 8.07
C ARG A 236 -12.04 10.40 7.52
N MET A 237 -13.12 11.16 7.73
CA MET A 237 -13.21 12.55 7.30
C MET A 237 -12.22 13.46 8.05
N ALA A 238 -12.00 13.27 9.35
CA ALA A 238 -10.98 13.98 10.10
C ALA A 238 -9.57 13.68 9.56
N LEU A 239 -9.29 12.42 9.23
CA LEU A 239 -8.03 12.03 8.61
C LEU A 239 -7.90 12.65 7.21
N TYR A 240 -8.94 12.64 6.39
CA TYR A 240 -8.97 13.30 5.09
C TYR A 240 -8.79 14.82 5.18
N ILE A 241 -9.35 15.45 6.22
CA ILE A 241 -9.18 16.88 6.49
C ILE A 241 -7.75 17.17 6.94
N ASP A 242 -7.15 16.37 7.82
CA ASP A 242 -5.74 16.53 8.19
C ASP A 242 -4.82 16.35 6.96
N LEU A 243 -5.08 15.33 6.14
CA LEU A 243 -4.40 15.12 4.86
C LEU A 243 -4.57 16.30 3.90
N PHE A 244 -5.80 16.82 3.79
CA PHE A 244 -6.15 17.97 2.97
C PHE A 244 -5.45 19.24 3.44
N LEU A 245 -5.46 19.51 4.75
CA LEU A 245 -4.83 20.68 5.34
C LEU A 245 -3.30 20.63 5.16
N HIS A 246 -2.70 19.45 5.29
CA HIS A 246 -1.28 19.25 5.02
C HIS A 246 -0.92 19.43 3.54
N THR A 247 -1.77 19.01 2.59
CA THR A 247 -1.50 19.19 1.15
C THR A 247 -1.82 20.60 0.64
N ALA A 248 -2.94 21.20 1.08
CA ALA A 248 -3.41 22.51 0.62
C ALA A 248 -2.54 23.69 1.11
N THR A 249 -1.95 23.61 2.32
CA THR A 249 -1.02 24.63 2.82
C THR A 249 0.28 24.72 1.99
N TYR A 250 0.57 23.74 1.15
CA TYR A 250 1.78 23.75 0.30
C TYR A 250 1.54 24.18 -1.15
N SER A 251 0.37 23.91 -1.74
CA SER A 251 0.04 24.43 -3.08
C SER A 251 0.14 25.96 -3.15
N THR A 252 -0.17 26.65 -2.05
CA THR A 252 -0.05 28.12 -1.94
C THR A 252 1.38 28.61 -1.72
N ARG A 253 2.28 27.78 -1.15
CA ARG A 253 3.69 28.13 -0.91
C ARG A 253 4.59 27.81 -2.10
N SER A 254 4.32 26.73 -2.83
CA SER A 254 5.01 26.41 -4.09
C SER A 254 4.76 27.48 -5.16
N ALA A 255 3.56 28.06 -5.21
CA ALA A 255 3.22 29.15 -6.11
C ALA A 255 3.85 30.50 -5.70
N ALA A 256 4.31 30.64 -4.45
CA ALA A 256 4.96 31.85 -3.94
C ALA A 256 6.50 31.80 -4.03
N ALA A 257 7.07 30.63 -4.34
CA ALA A 257 8.51 30.41 -4.46
C ALA A 257 9.00 30.23 -5.91
N ALA A 258 8.08 30.26 -6.89
CA ALA A 258 8.34 30.31 -8.33
C ALA A 258 8.11 31.74 -8.84
#